data_AF-G3UBW9-F1
#
_entry.id   AF-G3UBW9-F1
#
_cell.length_a   1.000
_cell.length_b   1.000
_cell.length_c   1.000
_cell.angle_alpha   90.00
_cell.angle_beta   90.00
_cell.angle_gamma   90.00
#
_symmetry.space_group_name_H-M   'P 1'
#
loop_
_entity.id
_entity.type
_entity.pdbx_description
1 polymer ?
#
loop_
_entity_poly.entity_id
_entity_poly.type
_entity_poly.pdbx_seq_one_letter_code
_entity_poly.pdbx_strand_id
1 'polypeptide(L)'
;DPLFIVSSEKDHAQANLQATLVRNKLRKVPRFRTMFSNLIHYPRYSLNWDKSDPVPPFISREWKGYEEQRKEALRQLAASDPSFQMPKEVYEDPEVTGKNRYKYFERPFFPFFILCI
;
A
#
# COMPACT_ATOMS: atom_id res chain seq x y z
N ASP A 1 22.17 23.79 -3.36
CA ASP A 1 21.20 22.98 -4.11
C ASP A 1 20.02 22.59 -3.25
N PRO A 2 18.78 22.83 -3.70
CA PRO A 2 17.61 22.31 -3.03
C PRO A 2 17.46 20.81 -3.34
N LEU A 3 17.43 19.98 -2.31
CA LEU A 3 17.18 18.55 -2.42
C LEU A 3 15.69 18.33 -2.70
N PHE A 4 15.34 18.03 -3.95
CA PHE A 4 14.01 17.53 -4.30
C PHE A 4 13.87 16.08 -3.82
N ILE A 5 13.16 15.89 -2.71
CA ILE A 5 12.75 14.56 -2.26
C ILE A 5 11.49 14.21 -3.04
N VAL A 6 11.63 13.37 -4.06
CA VAL A 6 10.48 12.78 -4.75
C VAL A 6 9.83 11.79 -3.78
N SER A 7 8.51 11.87 -3.62
CA SER A 7 7.76 10.97 -2.74
C SER A 7 8.00 9.52 -3.16
N SER A 8 8.47 8.72 -2.22
CA SER A 8 8.74 7.31 -2.45
C SER A 8 7.44 6.50 -2.40
N GLU A 9 7.45 5.29 -2.95
CA GLU A 9 6.35 4.35 -2.86
C GLU A 9 5.89 4.13 -1.39
N LYS A 10 6.83 4.12 -0.45
CA LYS A 10 6.56 3.98 0.98
C LYS A 10 5.75 5.14 1.53
N ASP A 11 6.04 6.35 1.09
CA ASP A 11 5.31 7.56 1.50
C ASP A 11 3.88 7.53 0.97
N HIS A 12 3.67 7.03 -0.25
CA HIS A 12 2.35 6.84 -0.84
C HIS A 12 1.54 5.76 -0.10
N ALA A 13 2.15 4.62 0.23
CA ALA A 13 1.49 3.57 1.00
C ALA A 13 1.07 4.08 2.38
N GLN A 14 1.95 4.82 3.06
CA GLN A 14 1.65 5.44 4.34
C GLN A 14 0.50 6.45 4.23
N ALA A 15 0.52 7.33 3.22
CA ALA A 15 -0.55 8.29 2.98
C ALA A 15 -1.90 7.60 2.70
N ASN A 16 -1.90 6.51 1.92
CA ASN A 16 -3.11 5.73 1.66
C ASN A 16 -3.67 5.05 2.92
N LEU A 17 -2.79 4.49 3.76
CA LEU A 17 -3.20 3.92 5.05
C LEU A 17 -3.79 4.99 5.96
N GLN A 18 -3.15 6.16 6.06
CA GLN A 18 -3.66 7.28 6.85
C GLN A 18 -5.03 7.74 6.33
N ALA A 19 -5.18 7.94 5.01
CA ALA A 19 -6.44 8.35 4.42
C ALA A 19 -7.57 7.34 4.67
N THR A 20 -7.26 6.04 4.63
CA THR A 20 -8.23 4.96 4.84
C THR A 20 -8.66 4.84 6.30
N LEU A 21 -7.71 4.92 7.24
CA LEU A 21 -7.97 4.76 8.67
C LEU A 21 -8.70 5.96 9.27
N VAL A 22 -8.31 7.18 8.88
CA VAL A 22 -8.81 8.41 9.53
C VAL A 22 -10.26 8.71 9.18
N ARG A 23 -10.73 8.37 7.98
CA ARG A 23 -11.97 8.97 7.44
C ARG A 23 -13.20 8.08 7.44
N ASN A 24 -13.06 6.76 7.37
CA ASN A 24 -14.18 5.91 6.93
C ASN A 24 -14.63 4.83 7.90
N LYS A 25 -13.87 4.55 8.96
CA LYS A 25 -14.19 3.41 9.84
C LYS A 25 -14.93 3.77 11.12
N LEU A 26 -14.85 5.01 11.61
CA LEU A 26 -15.54 5.42 12.84
C LEU A 26 -16.76 6.29 12.51
N ARG A 27 -17.95 5.77 12.79
CA ARG A 27 -19.21 6.49 12.63
C ARG A 27 -19.81 6.86 13.98
N LYS A 28 -20.18 8.13 14.11
CA LYS A 28 -20.92 8.65 15.25
C LYS A 28 -22.42 8.49 15.00
N VAL A 29 -23.09 7.64 15.76
CA VAL A 29 -24.52 7.36 15.64
C VAL A 29 -25.26 7.99 16.82
N PRO A 30 -26.25 8.87 16.58
CA PRO A 30 -27.02 9.50 17.66
C PRO A 30 -27.90 8.48 18.38
N ARG A 31 -28.03 8.61 19.70
CA ARG A 31 -28.95 7.81 20.52
C ARG A 31 -30.20 8.61 20.79
N PHE A 32 -31.27 8.35 20.03
CA PHE A 32 -32.50 9.14 20.07
C PHE A 32 -33.06 9.34 21.49
N ARG A 33 -33.01 8.32 22.35
CA ARG A 33 -33.52 8.38 23.74
C ARG A 33 -32.74 9.35 24.64
N THR A 34 -31.48 9.63 24.33
CA THR A 34 -30.56 10.41 25.16
C THR A 34 -29.94 11.57 24.38
N MET A 35 -30.54 12.01 23.26
CA MET A 35 -29.94 13.07 22.41
C MET A 35 -29.77 14.41 23.12
N PHE A 36 -30.64 14.73 24.08
CA PHE A 36 -30.65 16.00 24.80
C PHE A 36 -30.05 15.89 26.21
N SER A 37 -29.53 14.72 26.62
CA SER A 37 -28.91 14.57 27.94
C SER A 37 -27.47 15.07 27.94
N ASN A 38 -27.11 15.83 28.98
CA ASN A 38 -25.74 16.30 29.24
C ASN A 38 -25.00 15.44 30.27
N LEU A 39 -25.62 14.35 30.74
CA LEU A 39 -25.08 13.49 31.79
C LEU A 39 -24.06 12.50 31.20
N ILE A 40 -22.92 12.33 31.87
CA ILE A 40 -21.80 11.49 31.41
C ILE A 40 -22.22 10.02 31.23
N HIS A 41 -23.11 9.52 32.10
CA HIS A 41 -23.62 8.15 32.07
C HIS A 41 -24.76 7.94 31.06
N TYR A 42 -25.27 9.01 30.45
CA TYR A 42 -26.25 8.97 29.35
C TYR A 42 -25.67 9.65 28.11
N PRO A 43 -24.75 8.99 27.38
CA PRO A 43 -24.13 9.58 26.21
C PRO A 43 -25.15 9.82 25.09
N ARG A 44 -24.99 10.95 24.39
CA ARG A 44 -25.87 11.37 23.27
C ARG A 44 -25.65 10.55 21.99
N TYR A 45 -24.52 9.87 21.88
CA TYR A 45 -24.12 9.13 20.69
C TYR A 45 -23.32 7.87 21.06
N SER A 46 -23.26 6.92 20.14
CA SER A 46 -22.32 5.80 20.16
C SER A 46 -21.36 5.87 18.98
N LEU A 47 -20.13 5.43 19.17
CA LEU A 47 -19.16 5.24 18.11
C LEU A 47 -19.26 3.80 17.62
N ASN A 48 -19.54 3.63 16.33
CA ASN A 48 -19.62 2.33 15.68
C ASN A 48 -18.47 2.22 14.68
N TRP A 49 -17.86 1.03 14.62
CA TRP A 49 -16.95 0.69 13.54
C TRP A 49 -17.75 0.28 12.32
N ASP A 50 -17.65 1.07 11.24
CA ASP A 50 -18.20 0.70 9.96
C ASP A 50 -17.24 -0.26 9.24
N LYS A 51 -17.76 -1.43 8.90
CA LYS A 51 -17.03 -2.44 8.14
C LYS A 51 -17.19 -2.24 6.64
N SER A 52 -18.11 -1.38 6.22
CA SER A 52 -18.28 -1.08 4.80
C SER A 52 -17.05 -0.36 4.28
N ASP A 53 -16.42 -0.94 3.27
CA ASP A 53 -15.40 -0.24 2.52
C ASP A 53 -16.08 0.83 1.66
N PRO A 54 -15.74 2.12 1.79
CA PRO A 54 -16.28 3.16 0.90
C PRO A 54 -15.80 2.99 -0.55
N VAL A 55 -14.73 2.23 -0.78
CA VAL A 55 -14.19 1.97 -2.11
C VAL A 55 -14.73 0.63 -2.60
N PRO A 56 -15.42 0.60 -3.77
CA PRO A 56 -15.86 -0.64 -4.37
C PRO A 56 -14.70 -1.61 -4.63
N PRO A 57 -14.93 -2.93 -4.55
CA PRO A 57 -13.87 -3.94 -4.65
C PRO A 57 -13.16 -3.98 -6.01
N PHE A 58 -13.74 -3.39 -7.06
CA PHE A 58 -13.12 -3.32 -8.38
C PHE A 58 -12.03 -2.25 -8.49
N ILE A 59 -11.94 -1.33 -7.54
CA ILE A 59 -10.91 -0.27 -7.53
C ILE A 59 -9.75 -0.74 -6.65
N SER A 60 -8.58 -0.97 -7.27
CA SER A 60 -7.36 -1.27 -6.53
C SER A 60 -6.93 -0.03 -5.73
N ARG A 61 -6.79 -0.19 -4.40
CA ARG A 61 -6.24 0.84 -3.51
C ARG A 61 -4.73 0.86 -3.43
N GLU A 62 -4.11 -0.24 -3.86
CA GLU A 62 -2.67 -0.38 -3.87
C GLU A 62 -2.11 0.45 -5.02
N TRP A 63 -1.08 1.24 -4.70
CA TRP A 63 -0.29 1.89 -5.73
C TRP A 63 0.51 0.78 -6.42
N LYS A 64 0.11 0.42 -7.64
CA LYS A 64 0.94 -0.45 -8.49
C LYS A 64 2.21 0.32 -8.78
N GLY A 65 3.35 -0.18 -8.30
CA GLY A 65 4.63 0.50 -8.44
C GLY A 65 4.89 0.94 -9.89
N TYR A 66 5.80 1.90 -10.08
CA TYR A 66 6.07 2.45 -11.41
C TYR A 66 6.42 1.35 -12.44
N GLU A 67 7.13 0.31 -12.00
CA GLU A 67 7.45 -0.85 -12.83
C GLU A 67 6.23 -1.69 -13.21
N GLU A 68 5.32 -1.93 -12.26
CA GLU A 68 4.10 -2.70 -12.53
C GLU A 68 3.17 -1.95 -13.48
N GLN A 69 3.01 -0.63 -13.30
CA GLN A 69 2.23 0.21 -14.20
C GLN A 69 2.82 0.22 -15.62
N ARG A 70 4.16 0.28 -15.72
CA ARG A 70 4.86 0.16 -17.01
C ARG A 70 4.64 -1.21 -17.65
N LYS A 71 4.72 -2.30 -16.88
CA LYS A 71 4.46 -3.67 -17.39
C LYS A 71 3.01 -3.83 -17.86
N GLU A 72 2.04 -3.28 -17.13
CA GLU A 72 0.63 -3.30 -17.54
C GLU A 72 0.38 -2.50 -18.81
N ALA A 73 0.99 -1.31 -18.94
CA ALA A 73 0.92 -0.52 -20.17
C ALA A 73 1.52 -1.27 -21.37
N LEU A 74 2.66 -1.96 -21.18
CA LEU A 74 3.26 -2.79 -22.22
C LEU A 74 2.36 -3.97 -22.61
N ARG A 75 1.67 -4.60 -21.64
CA ARG A 75 0.69 -5.66 -21.93
C ARG A 75 -0.52 -5.14 -22.70
N GLN A 76 -1.02 -3.95 -22.37
CA GLN A 76 -2.12 -3.32 -23.09
C GLN A 76 -1.72 -2.95 -24.53
N LEU A 77 -0.50 -2.45 -24.73
CA LEU A 77 0.06 -2.19 -26.06
C LEU A 77 0.19 -3.50 -26.87
N ALA A 78 0.71 -4.57 -26.26
CA ALA A 78 0.80 -5.88 -26.90
C ALA A 78 -0.58 -6.46 -27.29
N ALA A 79 -1.61 -6.23 -26.47
CA ALA A 79 -2.97 -6.67 -26.77
C ALA A 79 -3.64 -5.85 -27.88
N SER A 80 -3.28 -4.57 -28.01
CA SER A 80 -3.87 -3.66 -29.00
C SER A 80 -3.17 -3.75 -30.35
N ASP A 81 -1.87 -4.04 -30.36
CA ASP A 81 -1.03 -3.98 -31.54
C ASP A 81 -0.32 -5.34 -31.78
N PRO A 82 -0.77 -6.16 -32.75
CA PRO A 82 -0.21 -7.50 -32.98
C PRO A 82 1.22 -7.47 -33.53
N SER A 83 1.71 -6.30 -33.97
CA SER A 83 3.11 -6.09 -34.35
C SER A 83 4.03 -5.79 -33.16
N PHE A 84 3.49 -5.51 -31.98
CA PHE A 84 4.28 -5.11 -30.83
C PHE A 84 5.00 -6.33 -30.23
N GLN A 85 6.34 -6.32 -30.33
CA GLN A 85 7.17 -7.31 -29.66
C GLN A 85 7.44 -6.85 -28.23
N MET A 86 6.96 -7.64 -27.27
CA MET A 86 7.18 -7.36 -25.86
C MET A 86 8.69 -7.39 -25.57
N PRO A 87 9.28 -6.34 -24.96
CA PRO A 87 10.67 -6.36 -24.57
C PRO A 87 10.92 -7.55 -23.64
N LYS A 88 11.80 -8.47 -24.06
CA LYS A 88 12.20 -9.60 -23.20
C LYS A 88 12.95 -9.01 -22.01
N GLU A 89 12.53 -9.35 -20.80
CA GLU A 89 13.33 -9.12 -19.60
C GLU A 89 14.60 -9.97 -19.74
N VAL A 90 15.65 -9.37 -20.32
CA VAL A 90 16.98 -9.96 -20.36
C VAL A 90 17.51 -9.81 -18.94
N TYR A 91 17.42 -10.90 -18.18
CA TYR A 91 18.13 -10.99 -16.92
C TYR A 91 19.61 -11.17 -17.26
N GLU A 92 20.39 -10.10 -17.10
CA GLU A 92 21.84 -10.16 -17.21
C GLU A 92 22.35 -11.15 -16.15
N ASP A 93 22.68 -12.36 -16.63
CA ASP A 93 23.47 -13.38 -15.95
C ASP A 93 22.73 -14.17 -14.82
N PRO A 94 22.03 -15.28 -15.16
CA PRO A 94 21.21 -16.07 -14.23
C PRO A 94 22.01 -16.91 -13.21
N GLU A 95 23.33 -16.78 -13.16
CA GLU A 95 24.20 -17.55 -12.27
C GLU A 95 24.18 -17.00 -10.83
N VAL A 96 22.97 -16.90 -10.25
CA VAL A 96 22.67 -16.41 -8.89
C VAL A 96 23.40 -17.25 -7.82
N THR A 97 23.66 -18.52 -8.11
CA THR A 97 24.38 -19.48 -7.24
C THR A 97 25.88 -19.58 -7.53
N GLY A 98 26.36 -19.02 -8.64
CA GLY A 98 27.75 -19.15 -9.10
C GLY A 98 28.58 -17.89 -8.83
N LYS A 99 29.24 -17.38 -9.88
CA LYS A 99 30.16 -16.24 -9.77
C LYS A 99 29.47 -14.94 -9.34
N ASN A 100 28.20 -14.77 -9.68
CA ASN A 100 27.43 -13.56 -9.35
C ASN A 100 26.72 -13.62 -7.99
N ARG A 101 26.98 -14.65 -7.15
CA ARG A 101 26.37 -14.77 -5.82
C ARG A 101 26.56 -13.53 -4.95
N TYR A 102 27.67 -12.81 -5.10
CA TYR A 102 27.94 -11.58 -4.34
C TYR A 102 27.02 -10.41 -4.71
N LYS A 103 26.43 -10.39 -5.92
CA LYS A 103 25.52 -9.31 -6.37
C LYS A 103 24.11 -9.45 -5.78
N TYR A 104 23.69 -10.67 -5.49
CA TYR A 104 22.33 -11.01 -5.03
C TYR A 104 22.27 -11.41 -3.56
N PHE A 105 23.40 -11.30 -2.84
CA PHE A 105 23.44 -11.57 -1.41
C PHE A 105 22.81 -10.39 -0.66
N GLU A 106 21.48 -10.39 -0.55
CA GLU A 106 20.83 -9.51 0.41
C GLU A 106 21.37 -9.83 1.80
N ARG A 107 21.90 -8.82 2.48
CA ARG A 107 22.33 -8.96 3.87
C ARG A 107 21.11 -9.40 4.67
N PRO A 108 21.09 -10.60 5.26
CA PRO A 108 19.95 -11.01 6.07
C PRO A 108 19.74 -9.93 7.13
N PHE A 109 18.53 -9.38 7.14
CA PHE A 109 18.11 -8.45 8.18
C PHE A 109 18.11 -9.24 9.49
N PHE A 110 19.22 -9.16 10.23
CA PHE A 110 19.23 -9.67 11.60
C PHE A 110 18.23 -8.80 12.38
N PRO A 111 17.12 -9.36 12.89
CA PRO A 111 16.38 -8.64 13.92
C PRO A 111 17.38 -8.37 15.05
N PHE A 112 17.45 -7.11 15.50
CA PHE A 112 18.32 -6.64 16.58
C PHE A 112 17.97 -7.24 17.96
N PHE A 113 17.68 -8.54 18.03
CA PHE A 113 17.40 -9.28 19.24
C PHE A 113 17.98 -10.68 19.09
N ILE A 114 19.17 -10.89 19.66
CA ILE A 114 19.61 -12.05 20.43
C ILE A 114 21.01 -11.67 20.96
N LEU A 115 21.06 -11.06 22.16
CA LEU A 115 21.27 -11.70 23.46
C LEU A 115 22.78 -11.79 23.78
N CYS A 116 23.27 -10.81 24.54
CA CYS A 116 24.41 -11.04 25.42
C CYS A 116 24.02 -12.12 26.43
N ILE A 117 24.71 -13.26 26.40
CA ILE A 117 24.98 -14.11 27.56
C ILE A 117 26.47 -14.42 27.51
#